data_AF-A0A0C3BSW7-F1
#
_entry.id   AF-A0A0C3BSW7-F1
#
_cell.length_a   1.000
_cell.length_b   1.000
_cell.length_c   1.000
_cell.angle_alpha   90.00
_cell.angle_beta   90.00
_cell.angle_gamma   90.00
#
_symmetry.space_group_name_H-M   'P 1'
#
loop_
_entity.id
_entity.type
_entity.pdbx_description
1 polymer ?
#
loop_
_entity_poly.entity_id
_entity_poly.type
_entity_poly.pdbx_seq_one_letter_code
_entity_poly.pdbx_strand_id
1 'polypeptide(L)'
;MTPQIAKAKMIACACLLLPLLLKEQAHIQLPNLICRPRELIPRVTCDICSSALFSSCWFCSLCGRELCEDCHCDMLTTQTAKCSSLNGIHVLLPVTRFKNDEVINAIVKMELILKGDKTPQEDNEV
;
A
#
# COMPACT_ATOMS: atom_id res chain seq x y z
N MET A 1 7.20 28.85 0.65
CA MET A 1 6.95 27.81 -0.38
C MET A 1 5.85 28.32 -1.29
N THR A 2 6.08 28.41 -2.60
CA THR A 2 5.07 28.97 -3.52
C THR A 2 3.91 27.99 -3.75
N PRO A 3 2.68 28.47 -4.03
CA PRO A 3 1.52 27.62 -4.31
C PRO A 3 1.76 26.63 -5.47
N GLN A 4 2.54 27.03 -6.48
CA GLN A 4 2.87 26.15 -7.62
C GLN A 4 3.71 24.93 -7.19
N ILE A 5 4.68 25.12 -6.28
CA ILE A 5 5.51 24.02 -5.76
C ILE A 5 4.66 23.05 -4.94
N ALA A 6 3.71 23.56 -4.15
CA ALA A 6 2.79 22.71 -3.39
C ALA A 6 1.90 21.87 -4.32
N LYS A 7 1.35 22.46 -5.38
CA LYS A 7 0.56 21.76 -6.41
C LYS A 7 1.39 20.67 -7.10
N ALA A 8 2.60 20.98 -7.53
CA ALA A 8 3.50 20.02 -8.17
C ALA A 8 3.83 18.83 -7.25
N LYS A 9 4.08 19.09 -5.95
CA LYS A 9 4.28 18.03 -4.94
C LYS A 9 3.05 17.14 -4.79
N MET A 10 1.85 17.72 -4.72
CA MET A 10 0.61 16.94 -4.61
C MET A 10 0.39 16.04 -5.83
N ILE A 11 0.63 16.55 -7.03
CA ILE A 11 0.54 15.77 -8.28
C ILE A 11 1.55 14.62 -8.25
N ALA A 12 2.81 14.88 -7.90
CA ALA A 12 3.84 13.85 -7.79
C ALA A 12 3.45 12.77 -6.77
N CYS A 13 2.93 13.15 -5.61
CA CYS A 13 2.40 12.21 -4.63
C CYS A 13 1.22 11.41 -5.18
N ALA A 14 0.27 12.04 -5.87
CA ALA A 14 -0.89 11.36 -6.43
C ALA A 14 -0.51 10.34 -7.50
N CYS A 15 0.45 10.66 -8.38
CA CYS A 15 0.98 9.75 -9.38
C CYS A 15 1.58 8.47 -8.76
N LEU A 16 2.27 8.60 -7.62
CA LEU A 16 2.92 7.48 -6.93
C LEU A 16 1.95 6.69 -6.04
N LEU A 17 1.05 7.38 -5.33
CA LEU A 17 0.17 6.77 -4.35
C LEU A 17 -1.06 6.11 -4.98
N LEU A 18 -1.64 6.68 -6.04
CA LEU A 18 -2.85 6.11 -6.66
C LEU A 18 -2.70 4.62 -7.05
N PRO A 19 -1.66 4.18 -7.77
CA PRO A 19 -1.51 2.76 -8.10
C PRO A 19 -1.33 1.88 -6.86
N LEU A 20 -0.65 2.36 -5.82
CA LEU A 20 -0.50 1.63 -4.55
C LEU A 20 -1.83 1.49 -3.80
N LEU A 21 -2.63 2.56 -3.78
CA LEU A 21 -3.94 2.55 -3.13
C LEU A 21 -4.94 1.66 -3.84
N LEU A 22 -4.91 1.60 -5.18
CA LEU A 22 -5.74 0.68 -5.96
C LEU A 22 -5.37 -0.79 -5.68
N LYS A 23 -4.06 -1.10 -5.58
CA LYS A 23 -3.60 -2.42 -5.14
C LYS A 23 -4.07 -2.75 -3.72
N GLU A 24 -3.95 -1.80 -2.79
CA GLU A 24 -4.42 -1.99 -1.42
C GLU A 24 -5.94 -2.21 -1.36
N GLN A 25 -6.71 -1.51 -2.18
CA GLN A 25 -8.16 -1.70 -2.27
C GLN A 25 -8.51 -3.14 -2.66
N ALA A 26 -7.82 -3.68 -3.67
CA ALA A 26 -7.97 -5.07 -4.07
C ALA A 26 -7.51 -6.03 -2.96
N HIS A 27 -6.40 -5.73 -2.29
CA HIS A 27 -5.84 -6.53 -1.20
C HIS A 27 -6.79 -6.65 0.00
N ILE A 28 -7.49 -5.57 0.36
CA ILE A 28 -8.48 -5.56 1.45
C ILE A 28 -9.70 -6.45 1.15
N GLN A 29 -9.95 -6.81 -0.11
CA GLN A 29 -11.04 -7.74 -0.45
C GLN A 29 -10.64 -9.21 -0.34
N LEU A 30 -9.37 -9.52 -0.05
CA LEU A 30 -8.89 -10.90 0.02
C LEU A 30 -9.49 -11.64 1.24
N PRO A 31 -9.76 -12.95 1.10
CA PRO A 31 -10.29 -13.76 2.20
C PRO A 31 -9.27 -13.87 3.34
N ASN A 32 -9.77 -14.03 4.57
CA ASN A 32 -8.95 -14.17 5.78
C ASN A 32 -8.02 -12.97 6.04
N LEU A 33 -8.43 -11.77 5.61
CA LEU A 33 -7.72 -10.52 5.85
C LEU A 33 -7.53 -10.28 7.35
N ILE A 34 -6.28 -10.01 7.72
CA ILE A 34 -5.91 -9.54 9.06
C ILE A 34 -5.82 -8.01 9.02
N CYS A 35 -6.56 -7.35 9.90
CA CYS A 35 -6.44 -5.90 10.10
C CYS A 35 -5.57 -5.63 11.34
N ARG A 36 -4.44 -4.92 11.14
CA ARG A 36 -3.54 -4.50 12.23
C ARG A 36 -3.53 -2.97 12.35
N PRO A 37 -3.34 -2.40 13.55
CA PRO A 37 -3.13 -0.96 13.68
C PRO A 37 -1.85 -0.51 12.97
N ARG A 38 -1.82 0.75 12.51
CA ARG A 38 -0.58 1.35 11.98
C ARG A 38 0.38 1.63 13.11
N GLU A 39 1.58 1.06 13.00
CA GLU A 39 2.70 1.35 13.89
C GLU A 39 3.53 2.48 13.26
N LEU A 40 3.68 3.59 14.00
CA LEU A 40 4.37 4.77 13.47
C LEU A 40 5.88 4.76 13.75
N ILE A 41 6.33 4.13 14.85
CA ILE A 41 7.69 4.31 15.41
C ILE A 41 8.28 3.00 15.97
N PRO A 42 7.63 1.87 15.73
CA PRO A 42 8.36 1.00 14.80
C PRO A 42 7.59 0.86 13.49
N ARG A 43 8.26 1.11 12.36
CA ARG A 43 7.74 0.64 11.08
C ARG A 43 8.07 -0.83 10.97
N VAL A 44 7.06 -1.66 10.76
CA VAL A 44 7.29 -3.07 10.45
C VAL A 44 8.00 -3.17 9.11
N THR A 45 9.01 -4.02 9.01
CA THR A 45 9.80 -4.26 7.79
C THR A 45 9.56 -5.66 7.27
N CYS A 46 9.70 -5.86 5.96
CA CYS A 46 9.68 -7.17 5.34
C CYS A 46 10.85 -8.02 5.87
N ASP A 47 10.57 -9.24 6.34
CA ASP A 47 11.58 -10.15 6.90
C ASP A 47 12.53 -10.74 5.84
N ILE A 48 12.35 -10.40 4.55
CA ILE A 48 13.20 -10.85 3.45
C ILE A 48 14.06 -9.70 2.91
N CYS A 49 13.42 -8.61 2.44
CA CYS A 49 14.14 -7.50 1.82
C CYS A 49 14.36 -6.30 2.74
N SER A 50 13.89 -6.34 4.00
CA SER A 50 13.98 -5.25 4.97
C SER A 50 13.27 -3.94 4.57
N SER A 51 12.49 -3.94 3.48
CA SER A 51 11.71 -2.76 3.07
C SER A 51 10.59 -2.46 4.08
N ALA A 52 10.30 -1.18 4.32
CA ALA A 52 9.21 -0.78 5.20
C ALA A 52 7.87 -1.26 4.64
N LEU A 53 7.10 -1.97 5.47
CA LEU A 53 5.77 -2.45 5.11
C LEU A 53 4.76 -1.31 5.21
N PHE A 54 4.19 -0.97 4.06
CA PHE A 54 3.21 0.12 3.94
C PHE A 54 1.83 -0.41 3.57
N SER A 55 1.71 -1.10 2.43
CA SER A 55 0.47 -1.66 1.87
C SER A 55 0.71 -3.07 1.31
N SER A 56 -0.36 -3.79 0.97
CA SER A 56 -0.35 -5.12 0.35
C SER A 56 0.60 -6.11 1.03
N CYS A 57 0.53 -6.17 2.37
CA CYS A 57 1.44 -6.97 3.19
C CYS A 57 0.89 -8.37 3.43
N TRP A 58 1.78 -9.31 3.76
CA TRP A 58 1.45 -10.71 4.03
C TRP A 58 2.06 -11.15 5.34
N PHE A 59 1.37 -12.00 6.10
CA PHE A 59 1.81 -12.53 7.38
C PHE A 59 1.72 -14.05 7.40
N CYS A 60 2.79 -14.73 7.80
CA CYS A 60 2.79 -16.16 7.99
C CYS A 60 2.21 -16.51 9.36
N SER A 61 1.07 -17.21 9.39
CA SER A 61 0.43 -17.64 10.65
C SER A 61 1.22 -18.70 11.42
N LEU A 62 2.25 -19.32 10.80
CA LEU A 62 3.04 -20.40 11.40
C LEU A 62 4.35 -19.94 12.04
N CYS A 63 5.09 -19.04 11.37
CA CYS A 63 6.39 -18.56 11.85
C CYS A 63 6.42 -17.09 12.22
N GLY A 64 5.31 -16.36 12.00
CA GLY A 64 5.19 -14.95 12.36
C GLY A 64 5.87 -13.98 11.39
N ARG A 65 6.48 -14.47 10.29
CA ARG A 65 7.13 -13.59 9.31
C ARG A 65 6.13 -12.68 8.61
N GLU A 66 6.50 -11.42 8.41
CA GLU A 66 5.80 -10.48 7.54
C GLU A 66 6.59 -10.19 6.27
N LEU A 67 5.87 -10.15 5.15
CA LEU A 67 6.42 -9.98 3.80
C LEU A 67 5.73 -8.82 3.09
N CYS A 68 6.48 -8.12 2.24
CA CYS A 68 5.89 -7.24 1.24
C CYS A 68 5.27 -8.04 0.09
N GLU A 69 4.47 -7.38 -0.75
CA GLU A 69 3.84 -7.98 -1.94
C GLU A 69 4.86 -8.68 -2.84
N ASP A 70 5.98 -8.01 -3.15
CA ASP A 70 7.00 -8.55 -4.07
C ASP A 70 7.64 -9.83 -3.53
N CYS A 71 8.08 -9.82 -2.27
CA CYS A 71 8.67 -11.01 -1.64
C CYS A 71 7.66 -12.15 -1.47
N HIS A 72 6.37 -11.84 -1.28
CA HIS A 72 5.31 -12.85 -1.29
C HIS A 72 5.17 -13.49 -2.69
N CYS A 73 5.12 -12.68 -3.75
CA CYS A 73 5.03 -13.17 -5.13
C CYS A 73 6.25 -14.03 -5.51
N ASP A 74 7.46 -13.60 -5.19
CA ASP A 74 8.70 -14.36 -5.44
C ASP A 74 8.72 -15.70 -4.70
N MET A 75 8.12 -15.75 -3.51
CA MET A 75 8.02 -16.98 -2.72
C MET A 75 7.07 -18.00 -3.36
N LEU A 76 5.99 -17.54 -3.98
CA LEU A 76 5.05 -18.39 -4.71
C LEU A 76 5.66 -18.94 -6.00
N THR A 77 6.51 -18.17 -6.70
CA THR A 77 7.11 -18.60 -7.96
C THR A 77 8.29 -19.56 -7.78
N THR A 78 9.13 -19.34 -6.76
CA THR A 78 10.38 -20.09 -6.61
C THR A 78 10.27 -21.38 -5.80
N GLN A 79 9.15 -21.64 -5.10
CA GLN A 79 8.96 -22.78 -4.18
C GLN A 79 10.05 -22.91 -3.09
N THR A 80 10.86 -21.88 -2.86
CA THR A 80 12.15 -22.03 -2.15
C THR A 80 12.09 -21.92 -0.63
N ALA A 81 10.95 -21.56 -0.04
CA ALA A 81 10.94 -21.23 1.37
C ALA A 81 10.16 -22.27 2.18
N LYS A 82 10.92 -23.17 2.84
CA LYS A 82 10.40 -23.94 3.96
C LYS A 82 10.15 -22.99 5.13
N CYS A 83 8.95 -23.07 5.69
CA CYS A 83 8.62 -22.41 6.94
C CYS A 83 9.53 -22.93 8.04
N SER A 84 10.14 -22.02 8.81
CA SER A 84 10.98 -22.36 9.96
C SER A 84 10.20 -23.06 11.08
N SER A 85 8.88 -22.89 11.10
CA SER A 85 7.98 -23.58 12.01
C SER A 85 7.45 -24.85 11.31
N LEU A 86 7.92 -26.02 11.75
CA LEU A 86 7.41 -27.36 11.40
C LEU A 86 7.56 -27.84 9.93
N ASN A 87 8.72 -27.71 9.29
CA ASN A 87 9.01 -28.36 7.98
C ASN A 87 7.95 -28.09 6.87
N GLY A 88 7.14 -27.05 7.03
CA GLY A 88 5.92 -26.83 6.25
C GLY A 88 6.08 -25.74 5.20
N ILE A 89 5.09 -25.65 4.32
CA ILE A 89 4.92 -24.51 3.40
C ILE A 89 4.37 -23.33 4.22
N HIS A 90 4.82 -22.11 3.94
CA HIS A 90 4.29 -20.92 4.63
C HIS A 90 2.78 -20.78 4.40
N VAL A 91 2.02 -20.51 5.46
CA VAL A 91 0.59 -20.16 5.38
C VAL A 91 0.49 -18.64 5.47
N LEU A 92 0.49 -17.99 4.31
CA LEU A 92 0.51 -16.53 4.19
C LEU A 92 -0.92 -16.00 4.12
N LEU A 93 -1.24 -15.11 5.06
CA LEU A 93 -2.52 -14.42 5.15
C LEU A 93 -2.33 -12.94 4.77
N PRO A 94 -3.28 -12.33 4.05
CA PRO A 94 -3.19 -10.93 3.69
C PRO A 94 -3.36 -10.06 4.94
N VAL A 95 -2.56 -9.00 5.03
CA VAL A 95 -2.61 -8.00 6.11
C VAL A 95 -2.87 -6.62 5.54
N THR A 96 -3.84 -5.92 6.11
CA THR A 96 -4.00 -4.47 5.93
C THR A 96 -3.73 -3.73 7.23
N ARG A 97 -3.29 -2.48 7.08
CA ARG A 97 -3.17 -1.51 8.17
C ARG A 97 -4.08 -0.29 7.97
N PHE A 98 -4.92 -0.34 6.95
CA PHE A 98 -5.85 0.72 6.59
C PHE A 98 -7.27 0.25 6.81
N LYS A 99 -8.16 1.20 7.08
CA LYS A 99 -9.59 0.94 6.97
C LYS A 99 -10.01 1.03 5.51
N ASN A 100 -11.03 0.27 5.12
CA ASN A 100 -11.48 0.23 3.73
C ASN A 100 -11.97 1.62 3.24
N ASP A 101 -12.73 2.34 4.06
CA ASP A 101 -13.20 3.69 3.78
C ASP A 101 -12.05 4.69 3.61
N GLU A 102 -10.99 4.56 4.41
CA GLU A 102 -9.79 5.39 4.28
C GLU A 102 -9.11 5.21 2.92
N VAL A 103 -8.97 3.95 2.45
CA VAL A 103 -8.37 3.66 1.15
C VAL A 103 -9.23 4.22 0.02
N ILE A 104 -10.54 4.02 0.08
CA ILE A 104 -11.48 4.55 -0.92
C ILE A 104 -11.40 6.08 -0.98
N ASN A 105 -11.46 6.74 0.17
CA ASN A 105 -11.38 8.20 0.24
C ASN A 105 -10.05 8.73 -0.29
N ALA A 106 -8.95 8.02 0.00
CA ALA A 106 -7.63 8.38 -0.52
C ALA A 106 -7.56 8.22 -2.05
N ILE A 107 -8.12 7.14 -2.62
CA ILE A 107 -8.19 6.92 -4.08
C ILE A 107 -8.94 8.08 -4.75
N VAL A 108 -10.16 8.38 -4.28
CA VAL A 108 -10.98 9.48 -4.83
C VAL A 108 -10.20 10.80 -4.80
N LYS A 109 -9.52 11.08 -3.68
CA LYS A 109 -8.70 12.29 -3.55
C LYS A 109 -7.55 12.32 -4.56
N MET A 110 -6.80 11.22 -4.74
CA MET A 110 -5.70 11.18 -5.69
C MET A 110 -6.19 11.33 -7.14
N GLU A 111 -7.32 10.71 -7.48
CA GLU A 111 -7.92 10.86 -8.81
C GLU A 111 -8.34 12.30 -9.09
N LEU A 112 -8.95 12.99 -8.12
CA LEU A 112 -9.33 14.41 -8.27
C LEU A 112 -8.10 15.29 -8.50
N ILE A 113 -7.00 15.05 -7.78
CA ILE A 113 -5.73 15.77 -7.96
C ILE A 113 -5.20 15.58 -9.39
N LEU A 114 -5.29 14.37 -9.95
CA LEU A 114 -4.78 14.05 -11.29
C LEU A 114 -5.70 14.49 -12.42
N LYS A 115 -7.03 14.44 -12.23
CA LYS A 115 -8.02 14.95 -13.19
C LYS A 115 -7.93 16.47 -13.35
N GLY A 116 -7.41 17.15 -12.31
CA GLY A 116 -7.29 18.60 -12.24
C GLY A 116 -8.65 19.23 -12.02
N ASP A 117 -8.76 20.12 -11.03
CA ASP A 117 -9.83 21.10 -11.05
C ASP A 117 -9.71 21.87 -12.39
N LYS A 118 -10.68 21.65 -13.28
CA LYS A 118 -11.07 22.68 -14.25
C LYS A 118 -11.75 23.80 -13.48
N THR A 119 -11.04 24.48 -12.59
CA THR A 119 -11.45 25.83 -12.21
C THR A 119 -11.31 26.67 -13.48
N PRO A 120 -12.37 27.33 -13.96
CA PRO A 120 -12.23 28.33 -15.01
C PRO A 120 -11.14 29.29 -14.53
N GLN A 121 -10.08 29.45 -15.32
CA GLN A 121 -9.30 30.66 -15.20
C GLN A 121 -10.29 31.77 -15.52
N GLU A 122 -10.55 32.64 -14.54
CA GLU A 122 -11.15 33.94 -14.82
C GLU A 122 -10.22 34.62 -15.82
N ASP A 123 -10.59 34.54 -17.09
CA ASP A 123 -10.27 35.55 -18.07
C ASP A 123 -10.87 36.86 -17.53
N ASN A 124 -10.07 37.62 -16.79
CA ASN A 124 -10.34 39.03 -16.57
C ASN A 124 -9.38 39.82 -17.46
N GLU A 125 -9.96 40.23 -18.59
CA GLU A 125 -9.62 41.40 -19.40
C GLU A 125 -9.18 42.59 -18.51
N VAL A 126 -8.10 43.29 -18.88
CA VAL A 126 -8.05 44.55 -19.65
C VAL A 126 -6.59 44.86 -20.01
#